data_AF-A0A830BNP1-F1
#
_entry.id   AF-A0A830BNP1-F1
#
_cell.length_a   1.000
_cell.length_b   1.000
_cell.length_c   1.000
_cell.angle_alpha   90.00
_cell.angle_beta   90.00
_cell.angle_gamma   90.00
#
_symmetry.space_group_name_H-M   'P 1'
#
loop_
_entity.id
_entity.type
_entity.pdbx_description
1 polymer ?
#
loop_
_entity_poly.entity_id
_entity_poly.type
_entity_poly.pdbx_seq_one_letter_code
_entity_poly.pdbx_strand_id
1 'polypeptide(L)'
;LGYKANQGYVVYRVRVRRGGRKRPVPKGIIYGKPTNQGVTQLKFHRSKRSVAEERAGRKLGGLRVLNSYWINEDSTYKYFEVILIDPAHTNVHNDPRINWIFNPVHK
;
A
#
# COMPACT_ATOMS: atom_id res chain seq x y z
N LEU A 1 5.49 0.80 14.84
CA LEU A 1 5.05 0.19 13.55
C LEU A 1 4.99 -1.34 13.60
N GLY A 2 5.67 -2.00 14.54
CA GLY A 2 5.48 -3.44 14.82
C GLY A 2 6.52 -4.37 14.20
N TYR A 3 7.56 -3.84 13.56
CA TYR A 3 8.70 -4.65 13.11
C TYR A 3 9.49 -5.21 14.30
N LYS A 4 9.93 -6.45 14.16
CA LYS A 4 10.94 -7.08 15.03
C LYS A 4 12.00 -7.71 14.14
N ALA A 5 13.25 -7.68 14.61
CA ALA A 5 14.36 -8.41 13.97
C ALA A 5 14.25 -9.90 14.28
N ASN A 6 13.25 -10.56 13.71
CA ASN A 6 13.04 -12.00 13.79
C ASN A 6 12.69 -12.54 12.39
N GLN A 7 12.93 -13.83 12.18
CA GLN A 7 12.57 -14.50 10.94
C GLN A 7 11.05 -14.45 10.72
N GLY A 8 10.62 -14.29 9.46
CA GLY A 8 9.22 -14.13 9.08
C GLY A 8 8.75 -12.67 8.96
N TYR A 9 9.55 -11.68 9.39
CA TYR A 9 9.32 -10.27 9.08
C TYR A 9 10.09 -9.87 7.82
N VAL A 10 9.41 -9.21 6.89
CA VAL A 10 9.97 -8.74 5.62
C VAL A 10 9.74 -7.25 5.49
N VAL A 11 10.73 -6.51 5.01
CA VAL A 11 10.62 -5.09 4.70
C VAL A 11 10.76 -4.90 3.20
N TYR A 12 9.74 -4.30 2.56
CA TYR A 12 9.69 -4.12 1.12
C TYR A 12 9.54 -2.64 0.76
N ARG A 13 10.44 -2.13 -0.09
CA ARG A 13 10.41 -0.73 -0.53
C ARG A 13 9.50 -0.56 -1.75
N VAL A 14 8.58 0.39 -1.66
CA VAL A 14 7.61 0.70 -2.73
C VAL A 14 7.68 2.18 -3.06
N ARG A 15 7.75 2.49 -4.36
CA ARG A 15 7.60 3.85 -4.89
C ARG A 15 6.17 4.13 -5.36
N VAL A 16 5.67 5.32 -5.07
CA VAL A 16 4.37 5.83 -5.54
C VAL A 16 4.57 7.18 -6.19
N ARG A 17 4.06 7.36 -7.43
CA ARG A 17 4.22 8.61 -8.17
C ARG A 17 3.55 9.77 -7.42
N ARG A 18 4.22 10.92 -7.38
CA ARG A 18 3.73 12.16 -6.77
C ARG A 18 2.64 12.80 -7.65
N GLY A 19 1.96 13.79 -7.08
CA GLY A 19 0.83 14.46 -7.73
C GLY A 19 -0.54 13.83 -7.46
N GLY A 20 -1.54 14.35 -8.17
CA GLY A 20 -2.91 13.85 -8.20
C GLY A 20 -3.10 12.71 -9.20
N ARG A 21 -4.35 12.35 -9.47
CA ARG A 21 -4.68 11.27 -10.41
C ARG A 21 -5.61 11.80 -11.48
N LYS A 22 -5.21 11.71 -12.74
CA LYS A 22 -6.07 12.01 -13.89
C LYS A 22 -7.18 10.95 -13.99
N ARG A 23 -8.41 11.37 -14.26
CA ARG A 23 -9.49 10.43 -14.61
C ARG A 23 -9.14 9.75 -15.95
N PRO A 24 -9.23 8.41 -16.05
CA PRO A 24 -8.97 7.71 -17.31
C PRO A 24 -10.17 7.87 -18.25
N VAL A 25 -10.18 8.93 -19.05
CA VAL A 25 -11.21 9.20 -20.07
C VAL A 25 -10.57 9.38 -21.45
N PRO A 26 -11.11 8.76 -22.51
CA PRO A 26 -10.63 8.96 -23.88
C PRO A 26 -10.68 10.44 -24.26
N LYS A 27 -9.57 10.97 -24.78
CA LYS A 27 -9.42 12.38 -25.22
C LYS A 27 -9.77 13.45 -24.17
N GLY A 28 -9.97 13.09 -22.89
CA GLY A 28 -10.39 14.05 -21.85
C GLY A 28 -11.88 14.41 -21.91
N ILE A 29 -12.68 13.73 -22.72
CA ILE A 29 -14.09 14.09 -22.95
C ILE A 29 -14.96 13.35 -21.94
N ILE A 30 -15.82 14.10 -21.23
CA ILE A 30 -16.81 13.57 -20.30
C ILE A 30 -18.18 14.06 -20.75
N TYR A 31 -19.09 13.12 -21.00
CA TYR A 31 -20.48 13.41 -21.31
C TYR A 31 -21.29 13.67 -20.04
N GLY A 32 -22.34 14.49 -20.14
CA GLY A 32 -23.25 14.80 -19.04
C GLY A 32 -23.02 16.17 -18.41
N LYS A 33 -23.44 16.32 -17.14
CA LYS A 33 -23.52 17.62 -16.45
C LYS A 33 -22.13 18.28 -16.29
N PRO A 34 -22.04 19.62 -16.41
CA PRO A 34 -20.79 20.36 -16.24
C PRO A 34 -20.04 20.07 -14.93
N THR A 35 -20.77 19.81 -13.85
CA THR A 35 -20.21 19.52 -12.52
C THR A 35 -19.27 18.31 -12.51
N ASN A 36 -19.46 17.34 -13.43
CA ASN A 36 -18.70 16.09 -13.46
C ASN A 36 -17.57 16.09 -14.48
N GLN A 37 -17.36 17.19 -15.20
CA GLN A 37 -16.39 17.29 -16.31
C GLN A 37 -14.92 17.43 -15.87
N GLY A 38 -14.63 17.45 -14.56
CA GLY A 38 -13.26 17.52 -14.06
C GLY A 38 -12.41 16.27 -14.40
N VAL A 39 -11.23 16.49 -15.00
CA VAL A 39 -10.32 15.42 -15.44
C VAL A 39 -8.98 15.41 -14.71
N THR A 40 -8.29 16.57 -14.62
CA THR A 40 -6.87 16.64 -14.23
C THR A 40 -6.65 16.97 -12.75
N GLN A 41 -7.45 17.86 -12.17
CA GLN A 41 -7.25 18.37 -10.81
C GLN A 41 -7.86 17.46 -9.71
N LEU A 42 -8.06 16.18 -10.03
CA LEU A 42 -8.64 15.22 -9.09
C LEU A 42 -7.57 14.70 -8.12
N LYS A 43 -7.91 14.73 -6.83
CA LYS A 43 -7.13 14.09 -5.77
C LYS A 43 -7.65 12.67 -5.56
N PHE A 44 -6.74 11.74 -5.29
CA PHE A 44 -7.15 10.39 -4.92
C PHE A 44 -7.68 10.40 -3.47
N HIS A 45 -8.80 9.71 -3.24
CA HIS A 45 -9.41 9.60 -1.91
C HIS A 45 -8.49 8.96 -0.87
N ARG A 46 -7.65 7.98 -1.26
CA ARG A 46 -6.71 7.31 -0.35
C ARG A 46 -5.35 7.98 -0.33
N SER A 47 -4.66 7.81 0.78
CA SER A 47 -3.27 8.27 0.94
C SER A 47 -2.32 7.50 0.01
N LYS A 48 -1.19 8.14 -0.36
CA LYS A 48 -0.14 7.47 -1.13
C LYS A 48 0.49 6.29 -0.38
N ARG A 49 0.45 6.32 0.96
CA ARG A 49 0.86 5.24 1.85
C ARG A 49 -0.01 4.00 1.66
N SER A 50 -1.34 4.16 1.67
CA SER A 50 -2.28 3.07 1.41
C SER A 50 -2.11 2.46 0.01
N VAL A 51 -1.82 3.29 -1.00
CA VAL A 51 -1.50 2.81 -2.36
C VAL A 51 -0.21 1.98 -2.38
N ALA A 52 0.79 2.34 -1.57
CA ALA A 52 2.04 1.60 -1.45
C ALA A 52 1.80 0.22 -0.82
N GLU A 53 1.02 0.17 0.26
CA GLU A 53 0.62 -1.07 0.95
C GLU A 53 -0.15 -2.00 0.01
N GLU A 54 -1.14 -1.48 -0.73
CA GLU A 54 -1.91 -2.27 -1.70
C GLU A 54 -1.01 -2.84 -2.82
N ARG A 55 -0.04 -2.05 -3.30
CA ARG A 55 0.93 -2.52 -4.31
C ARG A 55 1.81 -3.64 -3.78
N ALA A 56 2.30 -3.52 -2.54
CA ALA A 56 3.08 -4.57 -1.89
C ALA A 56 2.23 -5.83 -1.67
N GLY A 57 1.05 -5.69 -1.06
CA GLY A 57 0.15 -6.82 -0.78
C GLY A 57 -0.31 -7.54 -2.04
N ARG A 58 -0.63 -6.82 -3.13
CA ARG A 58 -0.97 -7.45 -4.42
C ARG A 58 0.22 -8.23 -5.01
N LYS A 59 1.44 -7.70 -4.91
CA LYS A 59 2.63 -8.35 -5.47
C LYS A 59 3.08 -9.54 -4.61
N LEU A 60 2.89 -9.45 -3.31
CA LEU A 60 3.33 -10.41 -2.29
C LEU A 60 2.12 -11.05 -1.60
N GLY A 61 1.20 -11.65 -2.37
CA GLY A 61 -0.09 -12.13 -1.86
C GLY A 61 -0.01 -13.24 -0.79
N GLY A 62 1.13 -13.94 -0.68
CA GLY A 62 1.37 -14.91 0.39
C GLY A 62 1.67 -14.27 1.75
N LEU A 63 2.09 -13.00 1.77
CA LEU A 63 2.44 -12.27 2.98
C LEU A 63 1.26 -11.41 3.48
N ARG A 64 1.33 -10.96 4.73
CA ARG A 64 0.37 -10.04 5.35
C ARG A 64 1.00 -8.69 5.60
N VAL A 65 0.33 -7.61 5.20
CA VAL A 65 0.80 -6.25 5.45
C VAL A 65 0.51 -5.88 6.90
N LEU A 66 1.55 -5.55 7.67
CA LEU A 66 1.41 -5.09 9.05
C LEU A 66 1.23 -3.57 9.12
N ASN A 67 2.19 -2.85 8.52
CA ASN A 67 2.22 -1.40 8.53
C ASN A 67 3.23 -0.90 7.50
N SER A 68 3.31 0.42 7.31
CA SER A 68 4.30 1.04 6.44
C SER A 68 4.85 2.35 7.00
N TYR A 69 5.95 2.86 6.47
CA TYR A 69 6.46 4.19 6.84
C TYR A 69 7.10 4.90 5.66
N TRP A 70 7.16 6.23 5.75
CA TRP A 70 7.83 7.06 4.78
C TRP A 70 9.34 7.03 4.99
N ILE A 71 10.10 7.02 3.90
CA ILE A 71 11.57 7.03 3.95
C ILE A 71 12.12 8.29 3.29
N ASN A 72 11.68 8.55 2.06
CA ASN A 72 12.22 9.60 1.22
C ASN A 72 11.22 10.05 0.16
N GLU A 73 11.45 11.21 -0.44
CA GLU A 73 10.65 11.80 -1.50
C GLU A 73 11.59 12.52 -2.49
N ASP A 74 11.42 12.23 -3.79
CA ASP A 74 12.09 12.95 -4.87
C ASP A 74 11.05 13.81 -5.64
N SER A 75 11.45 14.45 -6.74
CA SER A 75 10.54 15.28 -7.56
C SER A 75 9.35 14.48 -8.15
N THR A 76 9.52 13.18 -8.39
CA THR A 76 8.61 12.34 -9.17
C THR A 76 7.89 11.28 -8.32
N TYR A 77 8.50 10.78 -7.26
CA TYR A 77 8.10 9.63 -6.47
C TYR A 77 8.23 9.90 -4.97
N LYS A 78 7.36 9.24 -4.22
CA LYS A 78 7.43 9.11 -2.78
C LYS A 78 7.72 7.65 -2.46
N TYR A 79 8.68 7.40 -1.56
CA TYR A 79 9.13 6.08 -1.20
C TYR A 79 8.62 5.71 0.19
N PHE A 80 8.10 4.49 0.29
CA PHE A 80 7.64 3.90 1.53
C PHE A 80 8.28 2.52 1.72
N GLU A 81 8.52 2.16 2.97
CA GLU A 81 8.85 0.79 3.35
C GLU A 81 7.61 0.18 3.98
N VAL A 82 7.20 -0.97 3.45
CA VAL A 82 6.06 -1.76 3.93
C VAL A 82 6.63 -2.93 4.71
N ILE A 83 6.17 -3.09 5.94
CA ILE A 83 6.48 -4.23 6.79
C ILE A 83 5.43 -5.30 6.50
N LEU A 84 5.89 -6.46 6.05
CA LEU A 84 5.07 -7.64 5.82
C LEU A 84 5.49 -8.79 6.74
N ILE A 85 4.57 -9.71 6.94
CA ILE A 85 4.77 -10.91 7.75
C ILE A 85 4.44 -12.14 6.92
N ASP A 86 5.29 -13.17 7.01
CA ASP A 86 5.04 -14.48 6.44
C ASP A 86 4.21 -15.35 7.39
N PRO A 87 2.92 -15.62 7.10
CA PRO A 87 2.08 -16.47 7.94
C PRO A 87 2.54 -17.93 7.99
N ALA A 88 3.32 -18.41 7.01
CA ALA A 88 3.78 -19.80 6.97
C ALA A 88 4.99 -20.06 7.87
N HIS A 89 5.64 -19.02 8.39
CA HIS A 89 6.87 -19.14 9.16
C HIS A 89 6.57 -19.42 10.66
N THR A 90 7.12 -20.52 11.19
CA THR A 90 6.83 -21.01 12.56
C THR A 90 7.14 -19.99 13.65
N ASN A 91 8.25 -19.26 13.55
CA ASN A 91 8.66 -18.27 14.55
C ASN A 91 7.64 -17.14 14.75
N VAL A 92 6.96 -16.69 13.69
CA VAL A 92 5.93 -15.66 13.81
C VAL A 92 4.58 -16.26 14.14
N HIS A 93 4.27 -17.46 13.62
CA HIS A 93 3.06 -18.20 13.94
C HIS A 93 2.92 -18.47 15.45
N ASN A 94 4.01 -18.80 16.11
CA ASN A 94 4.03 -19.13 17.54
C ASN A 94 4.22 -17.89 18.45
N ASP A 95 4.48 -16.69 17.92
CA ASP A 95 4.61 -15.47 18.73
C ASP A 95 3.21 -14.94 19.11
N PRO A 96 2.80 -15.01 20.40
CA PRO A 96 1.47 -14.63 20.83
C PRO A 96 1.18 -13.13 20.66
N ARG A 97 2.20 -12.30 20.41
CA ARG A 97 2.03 -10.86 20.22
C ARG A 97 1.56 -10.50 18.81
N ILE A 98 1.76 -11.39 17.83
CA ILE A 98 1.49 -11.12 16.42
C ILE A 98 0.58 -12.16 15.75
N ASN A 99 0.40 -13.33 16.37
CA ASN A 99 -0.37 -14.44 15.82
C ASN A 99 -1.80 -14.08 15.37
N TRP A 100 -2.39 -13.03 15.93
CA TRP A 100 -3.69 -12.49 15.53
C TRP A 100 -3.78 -12.20 14.02
N ILE A 101 -2.69 -11.77 13.38
CA ILE A 101 -2.67 -11.38 11.96
C ILE A 101 -2.87 -12.57 11.00
N PHE A 102 -2.75 -13.81 11.48
CA PHE A 102 -2.90 -15.02 10.67
C PHE A 102 -4.34 -15.50 10.56
N ASN A 103 -5.25 -14.96 11.38
CA ASN A 103 -6.65 -15.31 11.32
C ASN A 103 -7.21 -15.02 9.91
N PRO A 104 -8.09 -15.87 9.36
CA PRO A 104 -8.64 -15.69 8.02
C PRO A 104 -9.33 -14.34 7.77
N VAL A 105 -9.75 -13.64 8.83
CA VAL A 105 -10.37 -12.31 8.78
C VAL A 105 -9.37 -11.18 8.43
N HIS A 106 -8.07 -11.42 8.54
CA HIS A 106 -7.01 -10.46 8.24
C HIS A 106 -6.26 -10.80 6.94
N LYS A 107 -6.96 -11.39 5.97
CA LYS A 107 -6.44 -11.66 4.61
C LYS A 107 -6.40 -10.41 3.74
#